data_AF-A0A1X0QUB2-F1
#
_entry.id   AF-A0A1X0QUB2-F1
#
_cell.length_a   1.000
_cell.length_b   1.000
_cell.length_c   1.000
_cell.angle_alpha   90.00
_cell.angle_beta   90.00
_cell.angle_gamma   90.00
#
_symmetry.space_group_name_H-M   'P 1'
#
loop_
_entity.id
_entity.type
_entity.pdbx_description
1 polymer ?
#
loop_
_entity_poly.entity_id
_entity_poly.type
_entity_poly.pdbx_seq_one_letter_code
_entity_poly.pdbx_strand_id
1 'polypeptide(L)'
;MASEERRRARQIKTDQINLECIPDMITENGTPGVYLVQSFSNVELQHEITVMENEMKSCTCNNFRYNNIACKHMYLLNRLHAGITLKDKLQGVRICR
;
A
#
# COMPACT_ATOMS: atom_id res chain seq x y z
N MET A 1 -9.10 -5.63 -18.70
CA MET A 1 -10.33 -5.45 -17.89
C MET A 1 -10.16 -5.97 -16.46
N ALA A 2 -9.89 -7.26 -16.20
CA ALA A 2 -9.87 -7.83 -14.83
C ALA A 2 -8.80 -7.29 -13.84
N SER A 3 -7.66 -6.77 -14.33
CA SER A 3 -6.59 -6.25 -13.45
C SER A 3 -6.96 -4.91 -12.82
N GLU A 4 -7.64 -4.04 -13.57
CA GLU A 4 -8.02 -2.69 -13.12
C GLU A 4 -9.18 -2.72 -12.13
N GLU A 5 -10.19 -3.58 -12.34
CA GLU A 5 -11.27 -3.81 -11.38
C GLU A 5 -10.73 -4.32 -10.04
N ARG A 6 -9.78 -5.26 -10.06
CA ARG A 6 -9.13 -5.75 -8.84
C ARG A 6 -8.33 -4.65 -8.13
N ARG A 7 -7.77 -3.68 -8.86
CA ARG A 7 -7.11 -2.50 -8.26
C ARG A 7 -8.12 -1.58 -7.61
N ARG A 8 -9.19 -1.19 -8.32
CA ARG A 8 -10.25 -0.34 -7.76
C ARG A 8 -10.88 -0.98 -6.54
N ALA A 9 -11.14 -2.29 -6.55
CA ALA A 9 -11.67 -3.01 -5.40
C ALA A 9 -10.71 -2.99 -4.19
N ARG A 10 -9.39 -2.99 -4.40
CA ARG A 10 -8.41 -2.84 -3.32
C ARG A 10 -8.43 -1.43 -2.74
N GLN A 11 -8.45 -0.40 -3.59
CA GLN A 11 -8.55 1.00 -3.17
C GLN A 11 -9.83 1.26 -2.38
N ILE A 12 -10.99 0.87 -2.93
CA ILE A 12 -12.31 1.07 -2.30
C ILE A 12 -12.39 0.39 -0.92
N LYS A 13 -11.83 -0.82 -0.77
CA LYS A 13 -11.79 -1.50 0.54
C LYS A 13 -10.91 -0.77 1.56
N THR A 14 -9.82 -0.16 1.11
CA THR A 14 -8.98 0.68 1.97
C THR A 14 -9.70 1.99 2.31
N ASP A 15 -10.41 2.60 1.37
CA ASP A 15 -11.15 3.85 1.57
C ASP A 15 -12.28 3.73 2.61
N GLN A 16 -12.86 2.53 2.76
CA GLN A 16 -13.87 2.21 3.78
C GLN A 16 -13.32 2.14 5.21
N ILE A 17 -11.99 2.13 5.40
CA ILE A 17 -11.40 2.18 6.74
C ILE A 17 -11.61 3.59 7.30
N ASN A 18 -12.29 3.66 8.46
CA ASN A 18 -12.60 4.91 9.14
C ASN A 18 -11.30 5.69 9.41
N LEU A 19 -11.21 6.92 8.89
CA LEU A 19 -10.01 7.76 8.95
C LEU A 19 -9.49 7.95 10.38
N GLU A 20 -10.38 7.94 11.37
CA GLU A 20 -10.05 8.16 12.78
C GLU A 20 -9.25 7.02 13.42
N CYS A 21 -9.30 5.80 12.87
CA CYS A 21 -8.55 4.65 13.38
C CYS A 21 -7.27 4.34 12.58
N ILE A 22 -7.03 5.07 11.50
CA ILE A 22 -5.90 4.82 10.58
C ILE A 22 -4.54 5.18 11.19
N PRO A 23 -4.37 6.28 11.96
CA PRO A 23 -3.07 6.62 12.55
C PRO A 23 -2.52 5.53 13.46
N ASP A 24 -3.39 4.83 14.20
CA ASP A 24 -2.98 3.74 15.10
C ASP A 24 -2.48 2.49 14.37
N MET A 25 -2.77 2.37 13.07
CA MET A 25 -2.37 1.22 12.25
C MET A 25 -1.02 1.40 11.58
N ILE A 26 -0.43 2.61 11.56
CA ILE A 26 0.86 2.88 10.95
C ILE A 26 1.85 3.39 11.99
N THR A 27 3.00 2.74 12.10
CA THR A 27 4.08 3.13 13.00
C THR A 27 5.36 3.31 12.20
N GLU A 28 6.07 4.41 12.41
CA GLU A 28 7.43 4.56 11.86
C GLU A 28 8.35 3.58 12.58
N ASN A 29 8.97 2.66 11.82
CA ASN A 29 10.06 1.87 12.37
C ASN A 29 11.25 2.83 12.52
N GLY A 30 12.01 2.79 13.60
CA GLY A 30 13.12 3.73 13.85
C GLY A 30 14.22 3.78 12.76
N THR A 31 14.08 2.98 11.70
CA THR A 31 14.84 3.03 10.46
C THR A 31 14.15 3.97 9.45
N PRO A 32 14.83 5.04 8.99
CA PRO A 32 14.28 5.94 7.97
C PRO A 32 13.79 5.20 6.73
N GLY A 33 12.58 5.54 6.28
CA GLY A 33 11.97 4.92 5.10
C GLY A 33 11.37 3.53 5.35
N VAL A 34 11.24 3.08 6.61
CA VAL A 34 10.52 1.83 6.94
C VAL A 34 9.29 2.15 7.77
N TYR A 35 8.13 1.70 7.29
CA TYR A 35 6.84 1.88 7.96
C TYR A 35 6.25 0.52 8.33
N LEU A 36 5.82 0.37 9.57
CA LEU A 36 5.06 -0.79 10.04
C LEU A 36 3.59 -0.50 9.85
N VAL A 37 2.88 -1.41 9.19
CA VAL A 37 1.43 -1.33 9.00
C VAL A 37 0.79 -2.56 9.61
N GLN A 38 -0.15 -2.36 10.53
CA GLN A 38 -0.90 -3.45 11.15
C GLN A 38 -1.75 -4.18 10.10
N SER A 39 -1.84 -5.50 10.24
CA SER A 39 -2.69 -6.31 9.37
C SER A 39 -4.16 -6.05 9.64
N PHE A 40 -4.94 -5.88 8.58
CA PHE A 40 -6.38 -5.66 8.64
C PHE A 40 -7.18 -6.85 9.20
N SER A 41 -6.57 -8.04 9.27
CA SER A 41 -7.24 -9.26 9.73
C SER A 41 -6.67 -9.83 11.03
N ASN A 42 -5.51 -9.35 11.48
CA ASN A 42 -4.88 -9.79 12.72
C ASN A 42 -4.08 -8.64 13.32
N VAL A 43 -4.53 -8.14 14.47
CA VAL A 43 -3.91 -7.02 15.18
C VAL A 43 -2.51 -7.31 15.71
N GLU A 44 -2.16 -8.58 15.93
CA GLU A 44 -0.83 -8.98 16.40
C GLU A 44 0.20 -9.06 15.25
N LEU A 45 -0.27 -8.99 14.00
CA LEU A 45 0.58 -9.08 12.82
C LEU A 45 0.81 -7.68 12.22
N GLN A 46 2.07 -7.37 11.94
CA GLN A 46 2.47 -6.17 11.22
C GLN A 46 3.19 -6.52 9.92
N HIS A 47 3.12 -5.60 8.96
CA HIS A 47 3.79 -5.68 7.68
C HIS A 47 4.66 -4.45 7.48
N GLU A 48 5.91 -4.68 7.08
CA GLU A 48 6.84 -3.59 6.81
C GLU A 48 6.67 -3.13 5.37
N ILE A 49 6.68 -1.82 5.18
CA ILE A 49 6.74 -1.16 3.88
C ILE A 49 8.08 -0.43 3.81
N THR A 50 8.88 -0.75 2.80
CA THR A 50 10.10 -0.01 2.52
C THR A 50 9.83 1.08 1.50
N VAL A 51 10.20 2.30 1.86
CA VAL A 51 10.12 3.52 1.06
C VAL A 51 11.52 4.02 0.79
N MET A 52 11.85 4.25 -0.48
CA MET A 52 13.11 4.85 -0.90
C MET A 52 12.82 5.96 -1.89
N GLU A 53 13.49 7.11 -1.76
CA GLU A 53 13.32 8.25 -2.67
C GLU A 53 11.85 8.70 -2.78
N ASN A 54 11.14 8.75 -1.64
CA ASN A 54 9.71 9.03 -1.57
C ASN A 54 8.84 8.08 -2.41
N GLU A 55 9.28 6.85 -2.64
CA GLU A 55 8.53 5.85 -3.39
C GLU A 55 8.47 4.53 -2.61
N MET A 56 7.27 3.96 -2.48
CA MET A 56 7.09 2.64 -1.86
C MET A 56 7.64 1.54 -2.77
N LYS A 57 8.73 0.89 -2.34
CA LYS A 57 9.44 -0.14 -3.11
C LYS A 57 8.96 -1.55 -2.81
N SER A 58 8.59 -1.84 -1.56
CA SER A 58 8.22 -3.21 -1.16
C SER A 58 7.26 -3.22 0.03
N CYS A 59 6.59 -4.36 0.21
CA CYS A 59 5.84 -4.68 1.41
C CYS A 59 6.05 -6.16 1.78
N THR A 60 6.22 -6.49 3.06
CA THR A 60 6.45 -7.88 3.52
C THR A 60 5.19 -8.75 3.49
N CYS A 61 4.02 -8.20 3.18
CA CYS A 61 2.79 -8.97 3.10
C CYS A 61 2.79 -9.97 1.92
N ASN A 62 2.09 -11.09 2.09
CA ASN A 62 1.98 -12.14 1.07
C ASN A 62 1.47 -11.61 -0.28
N ASN A 63 0.51 -10.67 -0.27
CA ASN A 63 -0.03 -10.14 -1.51
C ASN A 63 1.04 -9.45 -2.38
N PHE A 64 1.94 -8.68 -1.76
CA PHE A 64 3.06 -8.07 -2.47
C PHE A 64 4.11 -9.13 -2.84
N ARG A 65 4.48 -10.01 -1.90
CA ARG A 65 5.47 -11.07 -2.13
C ARG A 65 5.15 -11.96 -3.34
N TYR A 66 3.88 -12.32 -3.53
CA TYR A 66 3.46 -13.19 -4.64
C TYR A 66 3.18 -12.44 -5.95
N ASN A 67 2.61 -11.23 -5.88
CA ASN A 67 2.13 -10.56 -7.10
C ASN A 67 3.04 -9.42 -7.57
N ASN A 68 3.93 -8.91 -6.72
CA ASN A 68 4.79 -7.75 -6.98
C ASN A 68 3.99 -6.52 -7.50
N ILE A 69 2.79 -6.32 -6.94
CA ILE A 69 1.90 -5.18 -7.20
C ILE A 69 1.56 -4.51 -5.87
N ALA A 70 1.14 -3.24 -5.93
CA ALA A 70 0.72 -2.49 -4.77
C ALA A 70 -0.36 -3.24 -3.96
N CYS A 71 -0.10 -3.39 -2.67
CA CYS A 71 -0.98 -4.06 -1.72
C CYS A 71 -1.82 -3.03 -0.95
N LYS A 72 -2.82 -3.51 -0.20
CA LYS A 72 -3.68 -2.65 0.62
C LYS A 72 -2.90 -1.80 1.63
N HIS A 73 -1.79 -2.30 2.17
CA HIS A 73 -0.95 -1.57 3.12
C HIS A 73 -0.28 -0.36 2.45
N MET A 74 0.21 -0.52 1.21
CA MET A 74 0.80 0.59 0.45
C MET A 74 -0.25 1.67 0.12
N TYR A 75 -1.48 1.26 -0.22
CA TYR A 75 -2.57 2.23 -0.41
C TYR A 75 -2.97 2.96 0.88
N LEU A 76 -2.89 2.30 2.03
CA LEU A 76 -3.13 2.94 3.33
C LEU A 76 -2.04 3.98 3.65
N LEU A 77 -0.77 3.62 3.47
CA LEU A 77 0.34 4.53 3.69
C LEU A 77 0.25 5.77 2.79
N ASN A 78 -0.10 5.57 1.51
CA ASN A 78 -0.32 6.66 0.55
C ASN A 78 -1.44 7.64 0.97
N ARG A 79 -2.48 7.16 1.67
CA ARG A 79 -3.57 8.02 2.17
C ARG A 79 -3.11 8.96 3.28
N LEU A 80 -2.17 8.53 4.12
CA LEU A 80 -1.67 9.34 5.23
C LEU A 80 -0.46 10.19 4.85
N HIS A 81 0.37 9.71 3.92
CA HIS A 81 1.61 10.37 3.53
C HIS A 81 1.54 10.79 2.06
N ALA A 82 0.89 11.92 1.78
CA ALA A 82 0.69 12.45 0.44
C ALA A 82 2.00 12.75 -0.34
N GLY A 83 3.14 12.78 0.35
CA GLY A 83 4.47 12.94 -0.26
C GLY A 83 5.13 11.64 -0.72
N ILE A 84 4.57 10.46 -0.42
CA ILE A 84 5.13 9.16 -0.79
C ILE A 84 4.34 8.59 -1.98
N THR A 85 5.05 8.27 -3.05
CA THR A 85 4.49 7.79 -4.32
C THR A 85 4.33 6.28 -4.34
N LEU A 86 3.20 5.82 -4.89
CA LEU A 86 2.90 4.41 -5.14
C LEU A 86 3.21 4.06 -6.59
N LYS A 87 4.31 3.31 -6.86
CA LYS A 87 4.58 2.79 -8.21
C LYS A 87 3.76 1.55 -8.48
N ASP A 88 2.57 1.77 -9.01
CA ASP A 88 1.82 0.72 -9.68
C ASP A 88 2.46 0.47 -11.06
N LYS A 89 3.10 -0.68 -11.27
CA LYS A 89 3.61 -1.10 -12.60
C LYS A 89 2.45 -1.26 -13.59
N LEU A 90 1.98 -0.16 -14.18
CA LEU A 90 1.28 -0.16 -15.46
C LEU A 90 2.34 -0.03 -16.55
N GLN A 91 3.08 -1.11 -16.83
CA GLN A 91 3.76 -1.17 -18.11
C GLN A 91 2.73 -1.51 -19.18
N GLY A 92 2.31 -0.49 -19.93
CA GLY A 92 1.69 -0.66 -21.25
C GLY A 92 0.16 -0.59 -21.29
N VAL A 93 -0.41 0.59 -21.07
CA VAL A 93 -1.62 0.97 -21.81
C VAL A 93 -1.26 2.20 -22.64
N ARG A 94 -0.68 1.97 -23.83
CA ARG A 94 -0.71 2.97 -24.89
C ARG A 94 -2.17 3.07 -25.32
N ILE A 95 -2.86 4.10 -24.84
CA ILE A 95 -4.11 4.52 -25.46
C ILE A 95 -3.68 5.23 -26.76
N CYS A 96 -3.61 4.48 -27.86
CA CYS A 96 -3.63 5.11 -29.18
C CYS A 96 -5.04 5.65 -29.39
N ARG A 97 -5.11 6.97 -29.56
CA ARG A 97 -6.33 7.74 -29.79
C ARG A 97 -6.82 7.56 -31.22
#